data_AF-A0A9W4LXJ4-F1
#
_entry.id   AF-A0A9W4LXJ4-F1
#
_cell.length_a   1.000
_cell.length_b   1.000
_cell.length_c   1.000
_cell.angle_alpha   90.00
_cell.angle_beta   90.00
_cell.angle_gamma   90.00
#
_symmetry.space_group_name_H-M   'P 1'
#
loop_
_entity.id
_entity.type
_entity.pdbx_description
1 polymer ?
#
loop_
_entity_poly.entity_id
_entity_poly.type
_entity_poly.pdbx_seq_one_letter_code
_entity_poly.pdbx_strand_id
1 'polypeptide(L)'
;MYLSGSWQTSQFDKTVGNAFDWVVVPNPCGPGGCSSMPGGAGLVAFKATQHPKEVARLMDYLASEPVLSEFYSRTLFVPGHLGLAKKGVSYPSASPQAAAALKTFTASASEISPLAYRTQGYIHSRIIFNAVISRLGQAIAGETTLDEAYKRITADVAQQIAERTKK
;
A
#
# COMPACT_ATOMS: atom_id res chain seq x y z
N MET A 1 -9.50 -5.41 17.41
CA MET A 1 -8.60 -4.56 16.60
C MET A 1 -8.19 -5.35 15.37
N TYR A 2 -8.25 -4.75 14.17
CA TYR A 2 -7.95 -5.41 12.90
C TYR A 2 -6.96 -4.54 12.12
N LEU A 3 -5.79 -5.07 11.73
CA LEU A 3 -4.78 -4.33 10.97
C LEU A 3 -5.04 -4.49 9.47
N SER A 4 -5.25 -3.38 8.77
CA SER A 4 -5.56 -3.34 7.34
C SER A 4 -5.14 -2.02 6.70
N GLY A 5 -5.28 -1.91 5.39
CA GLY A 5 -5.18 -0.64 4.67
C GLY A 5 -6.49 -0.17 4.06
N SER A 6 -6.41 0.99 3.39
CA SER A 6 -7.56 1.74 2.85
C SER A 6 -8.35 1.02 1.77
N TRP A 7 -7.74 0.02 1.10
CA TRP A 7 -8.44 -0.79 0.09
C TRP A 7 -9.64 -1.57 0.65
N GLN A 8 -9.68 -1.81 1.97
CA GLN A 8 -10.82 -2.48 2.61
C GLN A 8 -11.97 -1.55 2.96
N THR A 9 -11.84 -0.22 2.82
CA THR A 9 -12.87 0.72 3.28
C THR A 9 -14.22 0.44 2.63
N SER A 10 -14.27 0.28 1.30
CA SER A 10 -15.52 -0.06 0.61
C SER A 10 -16.11 -1.40 1.04
N GLN A 11 -15.26 -2.41 1.26
CA GLN A 11 -15.71 -3.71 1.73
C GLN A 11 -16.33 -3.58 3.13
N PHE A 12 -15.63 -2.97 4.08
CA PHE A 12 -16.13 -2.81 5.45
C PHE A 12 -17.39 -1.96 5.51
N ASP A 13 -17.46 -0.88 4.73
CA ASP A 13 -18.66 -0.05 4.64
C ASP A 13 -19.89 -0.88 4.24
N LYS A 14 -19.70 -1.77 3.26
CA LYS A 14 -20.77 -2.65 2.77
C LYS A 14 -21.08 -3.82 3.71
N THR A 15 -20.06 -4.50 4.24
CA THR A 15 -20.24 -5.79 4.92
C THR A 15 -20.42 -5.67 6.43
N VAL A 16 -19.80 -4.66 7.06
CA VAL A 16 -20.07 -4.36 8.48
C VAL A 16 -21.38 -3.60 8.59
N GLY A 17 -21.58 -2.60 7.71
CA GLY A 17 -22.76 -1.75 7.74
C GLY A 17 -23.00 -1.17 9.13
N ASN A 18 -24.14 -1.51 9.74
CA ASN A 18 -24.54 -1.11 11.08
C ASN A 18 -24.47 -2.24 12.12
N ALA A 19 -23.82 -3.37 11.82
CA ALA A 19 -23.76 -4.50 12.74
C ALA A 19 -23.01 -4.16 14.04
N PHE A 20 -22.00 -3.29 13.96
CA PHE A 20 -21.28 -2.73 15.09
C PHE A 20 -20.53 -1.45 14.68
N ASP A 21 -20.20 -0.61 15.65
CA ASP A 21 -19.40 0.59 15.43
C ASP A 21 -17.94 0.23 15.11
N TRP A 22 -17.41 0.84 14.06
CA TRP A 22 -16.01 0.70 13.68
C TRP A 22 -15.41 2.06 13.31
N VAL A 23 -14.12 2.19 13.60
CA VAL A 23 -13.34 3.39 13.29
C VAL A 23 -11.95 2.98 12.83
N VAL A 24 -11.39 3.76 11.90
CA VAL A 24 -9.96 3.68 11.57
C VAL A 24 -9.22 4.67 12.44
N VAL A 25 -8.22 4.18 13.15
CA VAL A 25 -7.31 4.96 13.99
C VAL A 25 -5.94 5.06 13.32
N PRO A 26 -5.11 6.06 13.67
CA PRO A 26 -3.74 6.18 13.19
C PRO A 26 -2.89 4.94 13.50
N ASN A 27 -1.78 4.78 12.77
CA ASN A 27 -0.82 3.70 13.03
C ASN A 27 -0.26 3.81 14.46
N PRO A 28 -0.10 2.69 15.18
CA PRO A 28 0.62 2.70 16.44
C PRO A 28 2.07 3.15 16.23
N CYS A 29 2.58 3.94 17.18
CA CYS A 29 3.96 4.41 17.17
C CYS A 29 4.88 3.44 17.91
N GLY A 30 6.06 3.20 17.36
CA GLY A 30 7.13 2.47 18.03
C GLY A 30 8.50 3.10 17.78
N PRO A 31 9.60 2.42 18.15
CA PRO A 31 10.96 2.90 17.89
C PRO A 31 11.25 3.22 16.41
N GLY A 32 10.51 2.58 15.49
CA GLY A 32 10.59 2.82 14.05
C GLY A 32 9.66 3.93 13.51
N GLY A 33 8.98 4.66 14.39
CA GLY A 33 8.00 5.70 14.03
C GLY A 33 6.56 5.21 13.99
N CYS A 34 5.65 6.07 13.53
CA CYS A 34 4.21 5.83 13.39
C CYS A 34 3.85 5.55 11.91
N SER A 35 4.61 4.67 11.27
CA SER A 35 4.55 4.45 9.81
C SER A 35 3.95 3.10 9.45
N SER A 36 3.32 3.05 8.29
CA SER A 36 2.98 1.80 7.59
C SER A 36 3.87 1.60 6.35
N MET A 37 3.70 0.47 5.65
CA MET A 37 4.28 0.28 4.31
C MET A 37 3.42 1.01 3.27
N PRO A 38 4.02 1.82 2.37
CA PRO A 38 3.27 2.44 1.28
C PRO A 38 2.76 1.37 0.33
N GLY A 39 1.44 1.35 0.14
CA GLY A 39 0.79 0.60 -0.92
C GLY A 39 0.41 1.50 -2.09
N GLY A 40 -0.32 0.92 -3.05
CA GLY A 40 -0.87 1.65 -4.17
C GLY A 40 -1.15 0.72 -5.34
N ALA A 41 -2.08 1.13 -6.19
CA ALA A 41 -2.33 0.49 -7.47
C ALA A 41 -1.90 1.46 -8.57
N GLY A 42 -1.13 0.96 -9.54
CA GLY A 42 -0.75 1.70 -10.73
C GLY A 42 -1.25 0.96 -11.96
N LEU A 43 -1.72 1.70 -12.96
CA LEU A 43 -1.94 1.17 -14.29
C LEU A 43 -0.64 1.26 -15.08
N VAL A 44 -0.25 0.18 -15.75
CA VAL A 44 0.98 0.13 -16.54
C VAL A 44 0.66 -0.23 -17.98
N ALA A 45 1.29 0.47 -18.92
CA ALA A 45 1.25 0.13 -20.33
C ALA A 45 2.33 -0.90 -20.66
N PHE A 46 1.99 -1.93 -21.44
CA PHE A 46 2.96 -2.92 -21.87
C PHE A 46 3.79 -2.42 -23.04
N LYS A 47 5.13 -2.47 -22.89
CA LYS A 47 6.09 -2.07 -23.92
C LYS A 47 5.91 -2.84 -25.25
N ALA A 48 5.39 -4.06 -25.21
CA ALA A 48 5.20 -4.91 -26.38
C ALA A 48 3.90 -4.65 -27.16
N THR A 49 3.10 -3.64 -26.79
CA THR A 49 1.86 -3.31 -27.51
C THR A 49 2.13 -2.96 -28.97
N GLN A 50 1.25 -3.45 -29.88
CA GLN A 50 1.25 -3.07 -31.29
C GLN A 50 0.52 -1.74 -31.55
N HIS A 51 -0.12 -1.18 -30.52
CA HIS A 51 -0.94 0.04 -30.58
C HIS A 51 -0.47 1.08 -29.55
N PRO A 52 0.78 1.57 -29.63
CA PRO A 52 1.35 2.44 -28.60
C PRO A 52 0.65 3.81 -28.49
N LYS A 53 0.12 4.34 -29.61
CA LYS A 53 -0.55 5.65 -29.62
C LYS A 53 -1.93 5.57 -28.94
N GLU A 54 -2.68 4.52 -29.21
CA GLU A 54 -4.00 4.25 -28.64
C GLU A 54 -3.88 3.96 -27.14
N VAL A 55 -2.89 3.15 -26.75
CA VAL A 55 -2.60 2.90 -25.34
C VAL A 55 -2.20 4.19 -24.63
N ALA A 56 -1.33 5.01 -25.22
CA ALA A 56 -0.97 6.30 -24.63
C ALA A 56 -2.19 7.21 -24.44
N ARG A 57 -3.09 7.28 -25.43
CA ARG A 57 -4.35 8.05 -25.33
C ARG A 57 -5.25 7.53 -24.21
N LEU A 58 -5.36 6.20 -24.05
CA LEU A 58 -6.14 5.61 -22.97
C LEU A 58 -5.52 5.92 -21.59
N MET A 59 -4.20 5.79 -21.46
CA MET A 59 -3.48 6.09 -20.23
C MET A 59 -3.65 7.56 -19.82
N ASP A 60 -3.57 8.49 -20.78
CA ASP A 60 -3.78 9.92 -20.55
C ASP A 60 -5.21 10.21 -20.08
N TYR A 61 -6.22 9.62 -20.76
CA TYR A 61 -7.61 9.72 -20.34
C TYR A 61 -7.83 9.18 -18.92
N LEU A 62 -7.34 7.97 -18.62
CA LEU A 62 -7.52 7.35 -17.31
C LEU A 62 -6.76 8.06 -16.19
N ALA A 63 -5.66 8.74 -16.51
CA ALA A 63 -4.88 9.54 -15.56
C ALA A 63 -5.42 10.97 -15.40
N SER A 64 -6.36 11.41 -16.24
CA SER A 64 -6.94 12.74 -16.15
C SER A 64 -7.67 12.94 -14.82
N GLU A 65 -7.60 14.16 -14.27
CA GLU A 65 -8.23 14.46 -12.98
C GLU A 65 -9.72 14.13 -12.91
N PRO A 66 -10.56 14.41 -13.93
CA PRO A 66 -11.98 14.08 -13.87
C PRO A 66 -12.22 12.57 -13.73
N VAL A 67 -11.49 11.75 -14.52
CA VAL A 67 -11.66 10.30 -14.53
C VAL A 67 -11.14 9.68 -13.24
N LEU A 68 -9.96 10.10 -12.76
CA LEU A 68 -9.43 9.64 -11.49
C LEU A 68 -10.30 10.08 -10.30
N SER A 69 -10.85 11.30 -10.33
CA SER A 69 -11.75 11.79 -9.28
C SER A 69 -13.02 10.94 -9.20
N GLU A 70 -13.64 10.62 -10.34
CA GLU A 70 -14.78 9.71 -10.41
C GLU A 70 -14.42 8.33 -9.87
N PHE A 71 -13.28 7.77 -10.30
CA PHE A 71 -12.81 6.47 -9.83
C PHE A 71 -12.68 6.45 -8.31
N TYR A 72 -11.94 7.38 -7.71
CA TYR A 72 -11.76 7.44 -6.26
C TYR A 72 -13.09 7.61 -5.52
N SER A 73 -13.95 8.52 -6.01
CA SER A 73 -15.26 8.81 -5.45
C SER A 73 -16.15 7.58 -5.37
N ARG A 74 -16.17 6.76 -6.43
CA ARG A 74 -17.01 5.57 -6.54
C ARG A 74 -16.45 4.33 -5.84
N THR A 75 -15.13 4.20 -5.75
CA THR A 75 -14.48 3.02 -5.17
C THR A 75 -14.12 3.19 -3.70
N LEU A 76 -14.27 4.40 -3.14
CA LEU A 76 -13.82 4.74 -1.78
C LEU A 76 -12.32 4.46 -1.61
N PHE A 77 -11.52 4.90 -2.58
CA PHE A 77 -10.07 4.79 -2.54
C PHE A 77 -9.43 6.13 -2.20
N VAL A 78 -8.35 6.09 -1.43
CA VAL A 78 -7.53 7.27 -1.16
C VAL A 78 -6.79 7.70 -2.43
N PRO A 79 -6.79 8.99 -2.81
CA PRO A 79 -6.15 9.44 -4.04
C PRO A 79 -4.64 9.27 -4.01
N GLY A 80 -4.08 8.57 -5.00
CA GLY A 80 -2.64 8.54 -5.28
C GLY A 80 -2.17 9.71 -6.15
N HIS A 81 -3.09 10.39 -6.83
CA HIS A 81 -2.80 11.58 -7.64
C HIS A 81 -2.62 12.82 -6.75
N LEU A 82 -1.43 13.43 -6.76
CA LEU A 82 -1.08 14.56 -5.89
C LEU A 82 -2.02 15.77 -6.02
N GLY A 83 -2.51 16.05 -7.24
CA GLY A 83 -3.47 17.13 -7.46
C GLY A 83 -4.82 16.87 -6.78
N LEU A 84 -5.30 15.62 -6.84
CA LEU A 84 -6.58 15.22 -6.24
C LEU A 84 -6.44 15.05 -4.72
N ALA A 85 -5.30 14.55 -4.24
CA ALA A 85 -5.01 14.48 -2.82
C ALA A 85 -5.03 15.88 -2.17
N LYS A 86 -4.52 16.91 -2.85
CA LYS A 86 -4.56 18.31 -2.40
C LYS A 86 -5.95 18.93 -2.50
N LYS A 87 -6.67 18.71 -3.60
CA LYS A 87 -8.02 19.26 -3.83
C LYS A 87 -9.09 18.57 -2.97
N GLY A 88 -8.85 17.34 -2.56
CA GLY A 88 -9.85 16.46 -1.96
C GLY A 88 -10.71 15.77 -3.02
N VAL A 89 -11.34 14.66 -2.60
CA VAL A 89 -12.31 13.91 -3.39
C VAL A 89 -13.59 13.76 -2.56
N SER A 90 -14.74 13.95 -3.19
CA SER A 90 -16.05 13.72 -2.57
C SER A 90 -16.41 12.24 -2.65
N TYR A 91 -16.93 11.67 -1.57
CA TYR A 91 -17.37 10.29 -1.49
C TYR A 91 -18.87 10.21 -1.16
N PRO A 92 -19.76 10.53 -2.12
CA PRO A 92 -21.20 10.67 -1.85
C PRO A 92 -21.86 9.35 -1.43
N SER A 93 -21.27 8.21 -1.77
CA SER A 93 -21.77 6.89 -1.41
C SER A 93 -21.16 6.32 -0.13
N ALA A 94 -20.22 7.02 0.51
CA ALA A 94 -19.61 6.55 1.76
C ALA A 94 -20.54 6.79 2.95
N SER A 95 -20.64 5.81 3.85
CA SER A 95 -21.18 6.07 5.18
C SER A 95 -20.34 7.11 5.94
N PRO A 96 -20.86 7.71 7.02
CA PRO A 96 -20.07 8.56 7.91
C PRO A 96 -18.78 7.88 8.40
N GLN A 97 -18.84 6.58 8.69
CA GLN A 97 -17.71 5.77 9.15
C GLN A 97 -16.66 5.61 8.04
N ALA A 98 -17.08 5.29 6.81
CA ALA A 98 -16.19 5.17 5.67
C ALA A 98 -15.55 6.52 5.29
N ALA A 99 -16.31 7.62 5.33
CA ALA A 99 -15.79 8.96 5.10
C ALA A 99 -14.75 9.35 6.16
N ALA A 100 -15.00 9.04 7.44
CA ALA A 100 -14.04 9.23 8.52
C ALA A 100 -12.78 8.38 8.31
N ALA A 101 -12.94 7.11 7.90
CA ALA A 101 -11.82 6.22 7.59
C ALA A 101 -10.94 6.76 6.45
N LEU A 102 -11.55 7.23 5.36
CA LEU A 102 -10.83 7.83 4.22
C LEU A 102 -10.05 9.07 4.63
N LYS A 103 -10.62 9.90 5.51
CA LYS A 103 -9.92 11.06 6.08
C LYS A 103 -8.70 10.63 6.89
N THR A 104 -8.83 9.63 7.77
CA THR A 104 -7.71 9.10 8.56
C THR A 104 -6.60 8.55 7.65
N PHE A 105 -6.94 7.72 6.66
CA PHE A 105 -5.94 7.17 5.75
C PHE A 105 -5.25 8.25 4.89
N THR A 106 -6.01 9.26 4.45
CA THR A 106 -5.44 10.39 3.69
C THR A 106 -4.44 11.17 4.55
N ALA A 107 -4.75 11.40 5.83
CA ALA A 107 -3.84 12.07 6.77
C ALA A 107 -2.57 11.24 7.05
N SER A 108 -2.71 9.92 7.21
CA SER A 108 -1.55 9.05 7.46
C SER A 108 -0.60 8.89 6.26
N ALA A 109 -1.00 9.31 5.06
CA ALA A 109 -0.13 9.24 3.88
C ALA A 109 1.17 10.06 4.04
N SER A 110 1.12 11.19 4.77
CA SER A 110 2.31 12.01 5.06
C SER A 110 3.19 11.44 6.18
N GLU A 111 2.70 10.46 6.94
CA GLU A 111 3.43 9.84 8.06
C GLU A 111 4.28 8.64 7.59
N ILE A 112 4.13 8.24 6.32
CA ILE A 112 4.88 7.12 5.77
C ILE A 112 6.37 7.44 5.74
N SER A 113 7.15 6.58 6.39
CA SER A 113 8.60 6.69 6.51
C SER A 113 9.29 6.72 5.14
N PRO A 114 10.27 7.61 4.93
CA PRO A 114 11.12 7.58 3.74
C PRO A 114 11.82 6.23 3.53
N LEU A 115 12.13 5.50 4.60
CA LEU A 115 12.69 4.14 4.48
C LEU A 115 11.68 3.18 3.85
N ALA A 116 10.40 3.26 4.23
CA ALA A 116 9.36 2.40 3.69
C ALA A 116 9.16 2.64 2.17
N TYR A 117 9.17 3.90 1.73
CA TYR A 117 9.15 4.24 0.30
C TYR A 117 10.38 3.70 -0.45
N ARG A 118 11.58 3.84 0.13
CA ARG A 118 12.80 3.29 -0.47
C ARG A 118 12.74 1.77 -0.57
N THR A 119 12.29 1.09 0.47
CA THR A 119 12.13 -0.38 0.46
C THR A 119 11.12 -0.82 -0.59
N GLN A 120 9.96 -0.16 -0.70
CA GLN A 120 8.93 -0.49 -1.68
C GLN A 120 9.42 -0.30 -3.12
N GLY A 121 10.11 0.80 -3.40
CA GLY A 121 10.66 1.12 -4.73
C GLY A 121 11.98 0.44 -5.06
N TYR A 122 12.57 -0.33 -4.14
CA TYR A 122 13.86 -0.96 -4.36
C TYR A 122 13.76 -2.11 -5.37
N ILE A 123 14.69 -2.18 -6.32
CA ILE A 123 14.71 -3.23 -7.35
C ILE A 123 14.83 -4.66 -6.78
N HIS A 124 15.35 -4.79 -5.55
CA HIS A 124 15.45 -6.06 -4.83
C HIS A 124 14.46 -6.18 -3.67
N SER A 125 13.41 -5.34 -3.63
CA SER A 125 12.39 -5.35 -2.56
C SER A 125 11.78 -6.74 -2.32
N ARG A 126 11.52 -7.49 -3.40
CA ARG A 126 10.99 -8.86 -3.32
C ARG A 126 11.93 -9.84 -2.59
N ILE A 127 13.25 -9.65 -2.68
CA ILE A 127 14.22 -10.48 -1.95
C ILE A 127 14.07 -10.22 -0.44
N ILE A 128 13.99 -8.95 -0.06
CA ILE A 128 13.79 -8.53 1.33
C ILE A 128 12.47 -9.09 1.87
N PHE A 129 11.35 -8.86 1.17
CA PHE A 129 10.04 -9.30 1.64
C PHE A 129 9.94 -10.82 1.78
N ASN A 130 10.48 -11.58 0.82
CA ASN A 130 10.46 -13.04 0.90
C ASN A 130 11.28 -13.58 2.08
N ALA A 131 12.47 -13.01 2.32
CA ALA A 131 13.29 -13.38 3.47
C ALA A 131 12.58 -13.06 4.80
N VAL A 132 11.98 -11.87 4.91
CA VAL A 132 11.20 -11.46 6.09
C VAL A 132 10.01 -12.40 6.31
N ILE A 133 9.19 -12.65 5.30
CA ILE A 133 8.01 -13.54 5.42
C ILE A 133 8.43 -14.92 5.93
N SER A 134 9.48 -15.50 5.35
CA SER A 134 9.94 -16.83 5.74
C SER A 134 10.47 -16.84 7.17
N ARG A 135 11.48 -16.03 7.48
CA ARG A 135 12.20 -16.13 8.75
C ARG A 135 11.43 -15.56 9.93
N LEU A 136 10.68 -14.48 9.73
CA LEU A 136 9.79 -13.97 10.78
C LEU A 136 8.64 -14.94 11.03
N GLY A 137 8.13 -15.60 9.98
CA GLY A 137 7.14 -16.68 10.12
C GLY A 137 7.65 -17.82 10.99
N GLN A 138 8.88 -18.27 10.79
CA GLN A 138 9.53 -19.29 11.64
C GLN A 138 9.65 -18.85 13.09
N ALA A 139 10.02 -17.59 13.34
CA ALA A 139 10.10 -17.06 14.71
C ALA A 139 8.72 -17.00 15.38
N ILE A 140 7.68 -16.58 14.65
CA ILE A 140 6.30 -16.56 15.15
C ILE A 140 5.80 -17.98 15.47
N ALA A 141 6.17 -18.97 14.66
CA ALA A 141 5.83 -20.37 14.87
C ALA A 141 6.64 -21.04 16.01
N GLY A 142 7.64 -20.35 16.57
CA GLY A 142 8.51 -20.90 17.62
C GLY A 142 9.61 -21.84 17.11
N GLU A 143 9.84 -21.91 15.80
CA GLU A 143 10.88 -22.76 15.19
C GLU A 143 12.29 -22.15 15.33
N THR A 144 12.37 -20.85 15.58
CA THR A 144 13.62 -20.12 15.79
C THR A 144 13.38 -18.92 16.71
N THR A 145 14.46 -18.28 17.19
CA THR A 145 14.35 -17.04 17.96
C THR A 145 14.25 -15.83 17.03
N LEU A 146 13.72 -14.72 17.53
CA LEU A 146 13.68 -13.47 16.77
C LEU A 146 15.08 -13.00 16.34
N ASP A 147 16.07 -13.12 17.23
CA ASP A 147 17.45 -12.74 16.94
C ASP A 147 18.07 -13.58 15.81
N GLU A 148 17.83 -14.90 15.82
CA GLU A 148 18.30 -15.77 14.75
C GLU A 148 17.56 -15.49 13.44
N ALA A 149 16.25 -15.22 13.48
CA ALA A 149 15.51 -14.80 12.31
C ALA A 149 16.09 -13.52 11.68
N TYR A 150 16.45 -12.50 12.47
CA TYR A 150 17.09 -11.28 11.96
C TYR A 150 18.45 -11.54 11.29
N LYS A 151 19.28 -12.40 11.90
CA LYS A 151 20.56 -12.82 11.33
C LYS A 151 20.33 -13.53 9.98
N ARG A 152 19.37 -14.44 9.93
CA ARG A 152 19.03 -15.20 8.71
C ARG A 152 18.46 -14.32 7.61
N ILE A 153 17.57 -13.37 7.93
CA ILE A 153 17.05 -12.40 6.95
C ILE A 153 18.22 -11.65 6.30
N THR A 154 19.14 -11.14 7.12
CA THR A 154 20.30 -10.38 6.63
C THR A 154 21.19 -11.24 5.72
N ALA A 155 21.51 -12.47 6.14
CA ALA A 155 22.31 -13.40 5.36
C ALA A 155 21.62 -13.79 4.04
N ASP A 156 20.34 -14.14 4.07
CA ASP A 156 19.57 -14.56 2.89
C ASP A 156 19.46 -13.42 1.86
N VAL A 157 19.24 -12.18 2.33
CA VAL A 157 19.19 -11.00 1.46
C VAL A 157 20.55 -10.75 0.80
N ALA A 158 21.63 -10.77 1.59
CA ALA A 158 22.98 -10.55 1.08
C ALA A 158 23.38 -11.61 0.04
N GLN A 159 23.09 -12.88 0.32
CA GLN A 159 23.36 -13.99 -0.58
C GLN A 159 22.58 -13.85 -1.90
N GLN A 160 21.26 -13.65 -1.83
CA GLN A 160 20.42 -13.56 -3.04
C GLN A 160 20.75 -12.35 -3.91
N ILE A 161 21.15 -11.23 -3.30
CA ILE A 161 21.65 -10.08 -4.07
C ILE A 161 22.95 -10.45 -4.77
N ALA A 162 23.92 -11.04 -4.05
CA ALA A 162 25.21 -11.45 -4.64
C ALA A 162 25.04 -12.46 -5.79
N GLU A 163 24.11 -13.40 -5.67
CA GLU A 163 23.81 -14.37 -6.75
C GLU A 163 23.25 -13.69 -8.00
N ARG A 164 22.44 -12.63 -7.86
CA ARG A 164 21.86 -11.90 -8.99
C ARG A 164 22.83 -10.94 -9.66
N THR A 165 23.84 -10.45 -8.95
CA THR A 165 24.84 -9.51 -9.47
C THR A 165 26.05 -10.19 -10.09
N LYS A 166 26.23 -11.50 -9.90
CA LYS A 166 27.28 -12.34 -10.54
C LYS A 166 27.09 -12.53 -12.06
N LYS A 167 26.41 -11.63 -12.75
CA LYS A 167 26.26 -11.65 -14.22
C LYS A 167 27.50 -11.10 -14.91
#